data_AF-A0A821YZ73-F1
#
_entry.id   AF-A0A821YZ73-F1
#
_cell.length_a   1.000
_cell.length_b   1.000
_cell.length_c   1.000
_cell.angle_alpha   90.00
_cell.angle_beta   90.00
_cell.angle_gamma   90.00
#
_symmetry.space_group_name_H-M   'P 1'
#
loop_
_entity.id
_entity.type
_entity.pdbx_description
1 polymer ?
#
loop_
_entity_poly.entity_id
_entity_poly.type
_entity_poly.pdbx_seq_one_letter_code
_entity_poly.pdbx_strand_id
1 'polypeptide(L)'
;MKKTEQIFIDLPYFNKITEQLGKKLIKIATSIRLQLHVQPISRAPPSVSTYFTVKDAIPTQLQSNVVYKINCLECPASYIWKTVRQIERRTHEYGKTLTTDDNNKDQSTTTNSQHTLNRPKRTTKPIERYGINSNTHYQEQPKQQPIIQPQTSKSAL
;
A
#
# COMPACT_ATOMS: atom_id res chain seq x y z
N MET A 1 23.99 -0.75 -47.40
CA MET A 1 23.50 -2.00 -46.76
C MET A 1 22.09 -1.75 -46.26
N LYS A 2 21.10 -2.58 -46.61
CA LYS A 2 19.73 -2.42 -46.10
C LYS A 2 19.69 -2.94 -44.65
N LYS A 3 19.21 -2.12 -43.71
CA LYS A 3 19.11 -2.48 -42.30
C LYS A 3 17.91 -3.40 -42.11
N THR A 4 18.13 -4.63 -41.67
CA THR A 4 17.08 -5.57 -41.29
C THR A 4 16.60 -5.25 -39.88
N GLU A 5 15.31 -5.02 -39.72
CA GLU A 5 14.70 -4.78 -38.40
C GLU A 5 14.30 -6.13 -37.81
N GLN A 6 14.83 -6.47 -36.63
CA GLN A 6 14.52 -7.73 -35.95
C GLN A 6 13.54 -7.48 -34.80
N ILE A 7 12.42 -8.21 -34.81
CA ILE A 7 11.39 -8.14 -33.76
C ILE A 7 11.29 -9.52 -33.09
N PHE A 8 11.35 -9.51 -31.77
CA PHE A 8 11.11 -10.69 -30.95
C PHE A 8 9.66 -10.68 -30.45
N ILE A 9 8.97 -11.81 -30.60
CA ILE A 9 7.60 -11.98 -30.11
C ILE A 9 7.61 -13.12 -29.10
N ASP A 10 7.37 -12.80 -27.84
CA ASP A 10 7.21 -13.82 -26.81
C ASP A 10 5.82 -14.46 -26.94
N LEU A 11 5.79 -15.80 -27.07
CA LEU A 11 4.57 -16.59 -27.16
C LEU A 11 4.56 -17.64 -26.05
N PRO A 12 3.46 -17.79 -25.30
CA PRO A 12 3.29 -18.95 -24.43
C PRO A 12 3.24 -20.23 -25.27
N TYR A 13 3.98 -21.25 -24.84
CA TYR A 13 4.08 -22.52 -25.53
C TYR A 13 2.88 -23.43 -25.18
N PHE A 14 2.05 -23.67 -26.19
CA PHE A 14 0.89 -24.55 -26.19
C PHE A 14 1.06 -25.62 -27.28
N ASN A 15 2.16 -26.37 -27.21
CA ASN A 15 2.48 -27.44 -28.16
C ASN A 15 2.45 -26.95 -29.63
N LYS A 16 1.97 -27.82 -30.53
CA LYS A 16 1.91 -27.59 -31.99
C LYS A 16 1.15 -26.33 -32.39
N ILE A 17 0.23 -25.84 -31.56
CA ILE A 17 -0.56 -24.63 -31.87
C ILE A 17 0.36 -23.41 -31.89
N THR A 18 1.23 -23.26 -30.90
CA THR A 18 2.20 -22.14 -30.84
C THR A 18 3.19 -22.20 -32.00
N GLU A 19 3.63 -23.39 -32.40
CA GLU A 19 4.51 -23.54 -33.57
C GLU A 19 3.83 -23.14 -34.88
N GLN A 20 2.57 -23.56 -35.08
CA GLN A 20 1.78 -23.17 -36.25
C GLN A 20 1.54 -21.67 -36.28
N LEU A 21 1.23 -21.06 -35.12
CA LEU A 21 1.09 -19.63 -34.97
C LEU A 21 2.39 -18.90 -35.30
N GLY A 22 3.53 -19.34 -34.77
CA GLY A 22 4.84 -18.77 -35.06
C GLY A 22 5.17 -18.79 -36.56
N LYS A 23 4.90 -19.91 -37.24
CA LYS A 23 5.08 -20.03 -38.70
C LYS A 23 4.17 -19.07 -39.48
N LYS A 24 2.91 -18.92 -39.05
CA LYS A 24 1.97 -17.97 -39.66
C LYS A 24 2.44 -16.52 -39.46
N LEU A 25 2.91 -16.17 -38.27
CA LEU A 25 3.45 -14.84 -37.97
C LEU A 25 4.65 -14.50 -38.84
N ILE A 26 5.58 -15.43 -39.02
CA ILE A 26 6.73 -15.24 -39.91
C ILE A 26 6.27 -15.00 -41.35
N LYS A 27 5.32 -15.80 -41.86
CA LYS A 27 4.77 -15.62 -43.22
C LYS A 27 4.07 -14.27 -43.42
N ILE A 28 3.34 -13.80 -42.41
CA ILE A 28 2.67 -12.50 -42.44
C ILE A 28 3.71 -11.37 -42.39
N ALA A 29 4.76 -11.51 -41.57
CA ALA A 29 5.81 -10.52 -41.49
C ALA A 29 6.54 -10.36 -42.83
N THR A 30 6.89 -11.47 -43.48
CA THR A 30 7.56 -11.44 -44.79
C THR A 30 6.65 -10.92 -45.90
N SER A 31 5.33 -11.12 -45.82
CA SER A 31 4.40 -10.58 -46.82
C SER A 31 4.20 -9.07 -46.72
N ILE A 32 4.28 -8.50 -45.51
CA ILE A 32 4.12 -7.06 -45.29
C ILE A 32 5.44 -6.32 -45.58
N ARG A 33 6.56 -6.82 -45.06
CA ARG A 33 7.89 -6.21 -45.26
C ARG A 33 8.97 -7.29 -45.33
N LEU A 34 9.61 -7.39 -46.48
CA LEU A 34 10.77 -8.28 -46.71
C LEU A 34 11.97 -8.01 -45.79
N GLN A 35 12.08 -6.80 -45.23
CA GLN A 35 13.18 -6.39 -44.34
C GLN A 35 12.91 -6.68 -42.86
N LEU A 36 11.73 -7.23 -42.53
CA LEU A 36 11.30 -7.47 -41.17
C LEU A 36 11.56 -8.93 -40.77
N HIS A 37 12.51 -9.13 -39.86
CA HIS A 37 12.83 -10.45 -39.32
C HIS A 37 12.09 -10.66 -37.99
N VAL A 38 10.96 -11.37 -38.05
CA VAL A 38 10.20 -11.73 -36.85
C VAL A 38 10.68 -13.06 -36.30
N GLN A 39 11.04 -13.09 -35.02
CA GLN A 39 11.46 -14.28 -34.31
C GLN A 39 10.49 -14.58 -33.16
N PRO A 40 9.58 -15.55 -33.34
CA PRO A 40 8.75 -16.06 -32.25
C PRO A 40 9.60 -16.82 -31.24
N ILE A 41 9.53 -16.43 -29.96
CA ILE A 41 10.19 -17.10 -28.84
C ILE A 41 9.10 -17.79 -28.03
N SER A 42 9.12 -19.12 -28.03
CA SER A 42 8.20 -19.92 -27.20
C SER A 42 8.68 -19.97 -25.76
N ARG A 43 7.87 -19.49 -24.82
CA ARG A 43 8.15 -19.51 -23.38
C ARG A 43 7.14 -20.38 -22.64
N ALA A 44 7.50 -20.86 -21.46
CA ALA A 44 6.55 -21.53 -20.59
C ALA A 44 5.34 -20.61 -20.31
N PRO A 45 4.10 -21.15 -20.27
CA PRO A 45 2.95 -20.36 -19.87
C PRO A 45 3.19 -19.78 -18.47
N PRO A 46 2.89 -18.48 -18.24
CA PRO A 46 2.97 -17.90 -16.91
C PRO A 46 2.01 -18.60 -15.96
N SER A 47 2.41 -18.71 -14.69
CA SER A 47 1.57 -19.31 -13.66
C SER A 47 0.32 -18.47 -13.41
N VAL A 48 -0.73 -19.11 -12.89
CA VAL A 48 -1.98 -18.44 -12.48
C VAL A 48 -1.71 -17.29 -11.51
N SER A 49 -0.70 -17.42 -10.65
CA SER A 49 -0.27 -16.38 -9.70
C SER A 49 0.23 -15.08 -10.35
N THR A 50 0.64 -15.12 -11.62
CA THR A 50 1.04 -13.93 -12.38
C THR A 50 -0.19 -13.09 -12.77
N TYR A 51 -1.33 -13.75 -12.98
CA TYR A 51 -2.57 -13.09 -13.37
C TYR A 51 -3.45 -12.72 -12.18
N PHE A 52 -3.38 -13.52 -11.11
CA PHE A 52 -4.18 -13.33 -9.91
C PHE A 52 -3.28 -13.19 -8.70
N THR A 53 -3.41 -12.08 -7.99
CA THR A 53 -2.80 -11.93 -6.66
C THR A 53 -3.39 -13.00 -5.73
N VAL A 54 -2.52 -13.70 -4.98
CA VAL A 54 -2.94 -14.78 -4.08
C VAL A 54 -3.89 -14.28 -2.97
N LYS A 55 -3.82 -12.99 -2.64
CA LYS A 55 -4.67 -12.32 -1.65
C LYS A 55 -5.08 -10.95 -2.16
N ASP A 56 -6.26 -10.51 -1.75
CA ASP A 56 -6.73 -9.15 -1.99
C ASP A 56 -5.83 -8.14 -1.25
N ALA A 57 -5.64 -6.98 -1.85
CA ALA A 57 -4.94 -5.88 -1.21
C ALA A 57 -5.74 -5.38 0.00
N ILE A 58 -5.09 -5.26 1.15
CA ILE A 58 -5.71 -4.71 2.35
C ILE A 58 -5.71 -3.18 2.27
N PRO A 59 -6.87 -2.50 2.31
CA PRO A 59 -6.95 -1.05 2.34
C PRO A 59 -6.12 -0.47 3.48
N THR A 60 -5.51 0.70 3.26
CA THR A 60 -4.57 1.32 4.20
C THR A 60 -5.15 1.47 5.61
N GLN A 61 -6.42 1.84 5.72
CA GLN A 61 -7.13 2.02 7.00
C GLN A 61 -7.20 0.72 7.82
N LEU A 62 -7.24 -0.43 7.14
CA LEU A 62 -7.34 -1.75 7.76
C LEU A 62 -5.98 -2.42 7.99
N GLN A 63 -4.87 -1.76 7.63
CA GLN A 63 -3.53 -2.28 7.87
C GLN A 63 -3.12 -2.18 9.35
N SER A 64 -2.43 -3.20 9.82
CA SER A 64 -1.88 -3.33 11.17
C SER A 64 -0.35 -3.44 11.13
N ASN A 65 0.34 -3.22 12.26
CA ASN A 65 1.82 -3.23 12.34
C ASN A 65 2.48 -2.20 11.43
N VAL A 66 1.91 -0.99 11.42
CA VAL A 66 2.33 0.09 10.53
C VAL A 66 2.86 1.28 11.32
N VAL A 67 3.72 2.05 10.66
CA VAL A 67 4.13 3.39 11.11
C VAL A 67 3.37 4.40 10.27
N TYR A 68 2.72 5.36 10.92
CA TYR A 68 1.97 6.42 10.25
C TYR A 68 2.45 7.79 10.71
N LYS A 69 2.25 8.77 9.83
CA LYS A 69 2.56 10.19 10.06
C LYS A 69 1.29 11.00 9.94
N ILE A 70 1.03 11.87 10.92
CA ILE A 70 -0.02 12.89 10.85
C ILE A 70 0.65 14.25 10.83
N ASN A 71 0.37 15.03 9.80
CA ASN A 71 0.85 16.41 9.69
C ASN A 71 -0.13 17.35 10.39
N CYS A 72 0.38 18.40 11.04
CA CYS A 72 -0.45 19.53 11.42
C CYS A 72 -0.78 20.37 10.17
N LEU A 73 -2.00 20.90 10.09
CA LEU A 73 -2.43 21.73 8.96
C LEU A 73 -1.92 23.17 9.08
N GLU A 74 -1.76 23.65 10.31
CA GLU A 74 -1.45 25.06 10.61
C GLU A 74 0.05 25.30 10.87
N CYS A 75 0.85 24.24 11.01
CA CYS A 75 2.27 24.37 11.31
C CYS A 75 3.09 23.20 10.76
N PRO A 76 4.42 23.33 10.62
CA PRO A 76 5.29 22.27 10.08
C PRO A 76 5.49 21.08 11.03
N ALA A 77 4.77 21.01 12.15
CA ALA A 77 4.87 19.90 13.08
C ALA A 77 4.23 18.64 12.49
N SER A 78 4.80 17.49 12.84
CA SER A 78 4.22 16.20 12.48
C SER A 78 4.36 15.19 13.61
N TYR A 79 3.35 14.34 13.74
CA TYR A 79 3.30 13.26 14.70
C TYR A 79 3.56 11.94 13.97
N ILE A 80 4.59 11.21 14.37
CA ILE A 80 4.93 9.89 13.82
C ILE A 80 4.72 8.86 14.91
N TRP A 81 3.98 7.78 14.61
CA TRP A 81 3.71 6.74 15.59
C TRP A 81 3.66 5.35 14.96
N LYS A 82 4.01 4.33 15.75
CA LYS A 82 3.89 2.92 15.38
C LYS A 82 2.67 2.27 16.05
N THR A 83 1.87 1.52 15.30
CA THR A 83 0.71 0.81 15.86
C THR A 83 0.70 -0.65 15.45
N VAL A 84 0.44 -1.53 16.42
CA VAL A 84 0.17 -2.96 16.19
C VAL A 84 -1.29 -3.18 15.79
N ARG A 85 -2.20 -2.26 16.17
CA ARG A 85 -3.62 -2.29 15.80
C ARG A 85 -3.84 -1.71 14.40
N GLN A 86 -5.02 -1.95 13.83
CA GLN A 86 -5.46 -1.32 12.58
C GLN A 86 -5.45 0.21 12.69
N ILE A 87 -5.07 0.89 11.60
CA ILE A 87 -5.00 2.36 11.57
C ILE A 87 -6.35 2.99 11.92
N GLU A 88 -7.45 2.50 11.36
CA GLU A 88 -8.80 2.99 11.62
C GLU A 88 -9.13 2.96 13.12
N ARG A 89 -8.87 1.83 13.77
CA ARG A 89 -9.09 1.70 15.22
C ARG A 89 -8.22 2.67 16.01
N ARG A 90 -6.94 2.80 15.64
CA ARG A 90 -6.01 3.70 16.31
C ARG A 90 -6.41 5.16 16.12
N THR A 91 -6.92 5.55 14.96
CA THR A 91 -7.34 6.93 14.68
C THR A 91 -8.63 7.27 15.41
N HIS A 92 -9.59 6.34 15.45
CA HIS A 92 -10.81 6.47 16.25
C HIS A 92 -10.52 6.64 17.75
N GLU A 93 -9.58 5.88 18.32
CA GLU A 93 -9.16 6.04 19.74
C GLU A 93 -8.66 7.45 20.07
N TYR A 94 -8.06 8.15 19.09
CA TYR A 94 -7.53 9.51 19.25
C TYR A 94 -8.50 10.58 18.74
N GLY A 95 -9.75 10.22 18.46
CA GLY A 95 -10.78 11.15 17.98
C GLY A 95 -10.51 11.73 16.60
N LYS A 96 -9.72 11.04 15.77
CA LYS A 96 -9.47 11.43 14.38
C LYS A 96 -10.21 10.47 13.45
N THR A 97 -11.11 11.00 12.64
CA THR A 97 -11.65 10.29 11.48
C THR A 97 -10.70 10.50 10.31
N LEU A 98 -10.14 9.42 9.76
CA LEU A 98 -9.47 9.53 8.47
C LEU A 98 -10.56 9.78 7.42
N THR A 99 -10.64 10.99 6.89
CA THR A 99 -11.50 11.23 5.74
C THR A 99 -10.84 10.54 4.55
N THR A 100 -11.58 9.63 3.93
CA THR A 100 -11.20 8.97 2.69
C THR A 100 -11.38 9.95 1.54
N ASP A 101 -10.66 11.07 1.57
CA ASP A 101 -10.64 12.00 0.45
C ASP A 101 -9.58 11.49 -0.54
N ASP A 102 -10.04 10.69 -1.50
CA ASP A 102 -9.25 10.06 -2.57
C ASP A 102 -8.47 11.04 -3.47
N ASN A 103 -8.46 12.33 -3.15
CA ASN A 103 -7.84 13.39 -3.95
C ASN A 103 -6.71 14.17 -3.25
N ASN A 104 -6.31 13.82 -2.03
CA ASN A 104 -5.19 14.47 -1.36
C ASN A 104 -4.16 13.46 -0.84
N LYS A 105 -3.02 13.33 -1.54
CA LYS A 105 -1.90 12.43 -1.21
C LYS A 105 -1.20 12.76 0.13
N ASP A 106 -1.67 13.76 0.88
CA ASP A 106 -0.88 14.40 1.92
C ASP A 106 -1.27 14.10 3.37
N GLN A 107 -2.26 13.23 3.64
CA GLN A 107 -2.73 13.01 5.02
C GLN A 107 -2.51 11.64 5.66
N SER A 108 -1.91 10.65 4.99
CA SER A 108 -1.39 9.46 5.66
C SER A 108 -0.40 8.71 4.77
N THR A 109 0.88 9.04 4.87
CA THR A 109 1.93 8.23 4.24
C THR A 109 2.22 7.03 5.16
N THR A 110 1.55 5.90 4.91
CA THR A 110 1.86 4.63 5.56
C THR A 110 3.14 4.07 4.94
N THR A 111 4.30 4.33 5.54
CA THR A 111 5.56 3.72 5.10
C THR A 111 5.73 2.36 5.79
N ASN A 112 5.26 1.29 5.14
CA ASN A 112 5.93 -0.02 5.11
C ASN A 112 5.19 -0.99 4.17
N SER A 113 5.67 -1.09 2.93
CA SER A 113 5.13 -2.02 1.93
C SER A 113 5.96 -3.30 1.74
N GLN A 114 6.83 -3.66 2.69
CA GLN A 114 7.60 -4.91 2.61
C GLN A 114 7.87 -5.55 3.98
N HIS A 115 6.82 -6.07 4.63
CA HIS A 115 7.00 -7.20 5.53
C HIS A 115 6.27 -8.39 4.92
N THR A 116 7.03 -9.31 4.33
CA THR A 116 6.54 -10.66 4.07
C THR A 116 5.99 -11.20 5.38
N LEU A 117 4.73 -11.63 5.38
CA LEU A 117 4.08 -12.26 6.53
C LEU A 117 4.68 -13.66 6.74
N ASN A 118 5.97 -13.72 7.05
CA ASN A 118 6.60 -14.92 7.55
C ASN A 118 6.13 -15.10 8.99
N ARG A 119 5.14 -15.97 9.17
CA ARG A 119 4.65 -16.38 10.48
C ARG A 119 5.83 -16.89 11.32
N PRO A 120 6.26 -16.20 12.39
CA PRO A 120 7.31 -16.73 13.24
C PRO A 120 6.81 -18.02 13.91
N LYS A 121 7.68 -19.03 13.98
CA LYS A 121 7.38 -20.28 14.68
C LYS A 121 7.04 -19.95 16.14
N ARG A 122 5.88 -20.41 16.60
CA ARG A 122 5.35 -20.16 17.95
C ARG A 122 6.33 -20.69 18.99
N THR A 123 7.04 -19.81 19.68
CA THR A 123 7.80 -20.14 20.89
C THR A 123 6.81 -20.39 22.03
N THR A 124 6.83 -21.60 22.60
CA THR A 124 5.96 -22.08 23.69
C THR A 124 6.40 -21.60 25.06
N LYS A 125 7.02 -20.42 25.18
CA LYS A 125 7.41 -19.91 26.50
C LYS A 125 6.18 -19.39 27.24
N PRO A 126 5.99 -19.75 28.52
CA PRO A 126 4.91 -19.22 29.34
C PRO A 126 4.96 -17.69 29.38
N ILE A 127 3.80 -17.07 29.25
CA ILE A 127 3.66 -15.61 29.37
C ILE A 127 3.83 -15.26 30.84
N GLU A 128 4.97 -14.68 31.22
CA GLU A 128 5.10 -13.97 32.49
C GLU A 128 4.21 -12.73 32.42
N ARG A 129 3.12 -12.75 33.18
CA ARG A 129 2.26 -11.58 33.34
C ARG A 129 3.02 -10.57 34.17
N TYR A 130 3.22 -9.37 33.65
CA TYR A 130 3.75 -8.25 34.42
C TYR A 130 2.85 -8.04 35.65
N GLY A 131 3.46 -8.13 36.83
CA GLY A 131 2.84 -7.75 38.09
C GLY A 131 2.47 -6.27 38.07
N ILE A 132 1.31 -5.95 38.64
CA ILE A 132 0.83 -4.58 38.83
C ILE A 132 1.79 -3.91 39.83
N ASN A 133 2.78 -3.18 39.32
CA ASN A 133 3.53 -2.24 40.14
C ASN A 133 2.75 -0.94 40.20
N SER A 134 1.98 -0.77 41.27
CA SER A 134 1.42 0.51 41.69
C SER A 134 2.54 1.41 42.19
N ASN A 135 3.20 2.13 41.28
CA ASN A 135 3.88 3.40 41.56
C ASN A 135 4.34 4.03 40.25
N THR A 136 3.42 4.75 39.61
CA THR A 136 3.78 5.82 38.67
C THR A 136 3.14 7.09 39.17
N HIS A 137 3.98 7.96 39.70
CA HIS A 137 3.70 9.37 39.94
C HIS A 137 3.28 10.00 38.60
N TYR A 138 1.99 10.28 38.45
CA TYR A 138 1.51 11.14 37.38
C TYR A 138 2.00 12.55 37.69
N GLN A 139 2.78 13.15 36.79
CA GLN A 139 2.91 14.59 36.71
C GLN A 139 1.64 15.09 36.02
N GLU A 140 0.75 15.72 36.79
CA GLU A 140 -0.44 16.39 36.27
C GLU A 140 0.01 17.50 35.31
N GLN A 141 -0.42 17.45 34.04
CA GLN A 141 -0.39 18.64 33.20
C GLN A 141 -1.55 19.56 33.60
N PRO A 142 -1.33 20.89 33.67
CA PRO A 142 -2.32 21.81 34.18
C PRO A 142 -3.58 21.82 33.30
N LYS A 143 -4.74 21.67 33.94
CA LYS A 143 -6.06 21.86 33.34
C LYS A 143 -6.14 23.27 32.74
N GLN A 144 -6.29 23.36 31.42
CA GLN A 144 -6.66 24.62 30.77
C GLN A 144 -8.10 24.97 31.19
N GLN A 145 -8.25 26.14 31.81
CA GLN A 145 -9.54 26.69 32.20
C GLN A 145 -10.31 27.19 30.97
N PRO A 146 -11.66 27.12 30.97
CA PRO A 146 -12.46 27.65 29.86
C PRO A 146 -12.36 29.18 29.80
N ILE A 147 -12.08 29.69 28.59
CA ILE A 147 -12.09 31.12 28.26
C ILE A 147 -13.54 31.62 28.31
N ILE A 148 -13.82 32.53 29.25
CA ILE A 148 -15.09 33.25 29.36
C ILE A 148 -15.14 34.27 28.22
N GLN A 149 -16.13 34.17 27.32
CA GLN A 149 -16.41 35.20 26.32
C GLN A 149 -17.16 36.38 26.95
N PRO A 150 -16.78 37.65 26.66
CA PRO A 150 -17.50 38.82 27.16
C PRO A 150 -18.86 38.99 26.45
N GLN A 151 -19.91 39.18 27.23
CA GLN A 151 -21.25 39.53 26.74
C GLN A 151 -21.26 40.97 26.24
N THR A 152 -21.59 41.18 24.97
CA THR A 152 -21.96 42.49 24.44
C THR A 152 -23.46 42.71 24.67
N SER A 153 -23.79 43.66 25.54
CA SER A 153 -25.14 44.16 25.71
C SER A 153 -25.54 44.98 24.48
N LYS A 154 -26.60 44.53 23.78
CA LYS A 154 -27.35 45.38 22.85
C LYS A 154 -28.43 46.10 23.66
N SER A 155 -28.29 47.41 23.83
CA SER A 155 -29.38 48.26 24.29
C SER A 155 -30.35 48.49 23.14
N ALA A 156 -31.61 48.14 23.35
CA ALA A 156 -32.73 48.54 22.53
C ALA A 156 -33.58 49.52 23.35
N LEU A 157 -33.74 50.72 22.78
CA LEU A 157 -34.77 51.77 22.95
C LEU A 157 -34.10 53.16 22.92
#